data_AF-A0A1G9JHL9-F1
#
_entry.id   AF-A0A1G9JHL9-F1
#
_cell.length_a   1.000
_cell.length_b   1.000
_cell.length_c   1.000
_cell.angle_alpha   90.00
_cell.angle_beta   90.00
_cell.angle_gamma   90.00
#
_symmetry.space_group_name_H-M   'P 1'
#
loop_
_entity.id
_entity.type
_entity.pdbx_description
1 polymer ?
#
loop_
_entity_poly.entity_id
_entity_poly.type
_entity_poly.pdbx_seq_one_letter_code
_entity_poly.pdbx_strand_id
1 'polypeptide(L)' 'MPGCHVAFSHSGATLGLIAGELTAYEVLTGTGHPLLEDFRPERFTRRGNRETERS' A
#
# COMPACT_ATOMS: atom_id res chain seq x y z
N MET A 1 -6.10 -3.66 12.28
CA MET A 1 -7.23 -2.80 12.67
C MET A 1 -7.84 -2.22 11.41
N PRO A 2 -9.16 -2.31 11.21
CA PRO A 2 -9.83 -1.60 10.10
C PRO A 2 -9.64 -0.08 10.26
N GLY A 3 -9.34 0.64 9.17
CA GLY A 3 -9.19 2.09 9.18
C GLY A 3 -7.84 2.65 9.68
N CYS A 4 -6.82 1.81 9.84
CA CYS A 4 -5.46 2.27 10.10
C CYS A 4 -4.66 2.35 8.79
N HIS A 5 -4.21 3.56 8.42
CA HIS A 5 -3.46 3.82 7.18
C HIS A 5 -2.01 4.16 7.51
N VAL A 6 -1.07 3.58 6.77
CA VAL A 6 0.37 3.86 6.87
C VAL A 6 0.96 4.08 5.49
N ALA A 7 1.81 5.10 5.35
CA ALA A 7 2.52 5.41 4.11
C ALA A 7 3.99 5.71 4.40
N PHE A 8 4.89 5.15 3.58
CA PHE A 8 6.34 5.32 3.70
C PHE A 8 6.96 5.63 2.33
N SER A 9 7.96 6.51 2.29
CA SER A 9 8.73 6.83 1.08
C SER A 9 10.19 7.09 1.42
N HIS A 10 11.11 6.57 0.59
CA HIS A 10 12.55 6.77 0.74
C HIS A 10 13.02 8.12 0.16
N SER A 11 12.17 8.82 -0.61
CA SER A 11 12.51 10.10 -1.25
C SER A 11 11.23 10.92 -1.44
N GLY A 12 10.88 11.70 -0.43
CA GLY A 12 9.61 12.45 -0.38
C GLY A 12 9.58 13.71 -1.25
N ALA A 13 10.72 14.20 -1.76
CA ALA A 13 10.76 15.49 -2.47
C ALA A 13 9.94 15.50 -3.77
N THR A 14 9.99 14.42 -4.55
CA THR A 14 9.29 14.34 -5.84
C THR A 14 7.90 13.75 -5.68
N LEU A 15 7.77 12.68 -4.90
CA LEU A 15 6.52 11.94 -4.76
C LEU A 15 5.65 12.43 -3.60
N GLY A 16 6.19 13.18 -2.63
CA GLY A 16 5.44 13.65 -1.46
C GLY A 16 4.29 14.60 -1.83
N LEU A 17 4.45 15.38 -2.90
CA LEU A 17 3.42 16.30 -3.39
C LEU A 17 2.13 15.56 -3.78
N ILE A 18 2.24 14.44 -4.49
CA ILE A 18 1.08 13.65 -4.92
C ILE A 18 0.72 12.55 -3.92
N ALA A 19 1.71 11.93 -3.26
CA ALA A 19 1.48 10.86 -2.31
C ALA A 19 0.65 11.31 -1.11
N GLY A 20 0.81 12.56 -0.65
CA GLY A 20 -0.02 13.14 0.41
C GLY A 20 -1.50 13.23 0.01
N GLU A 21 -1.77 13.72 -1.20
CA GLU A 21 -3.13 13.83 -1.75
C GLU A 21 -3.80 12.45 -1.91
N LEU A 22 -3.09 11.49 -2.51
CA LEU A 22 -3.60 10.14 -2.69
C LEU A 22 -3.86 9.44 -1.35
N THR A 23 -2.96 9.61 -0.38
CA THR A 23 -3.15 9.04 0.97
C THR A 23 -4.33 9.68 1.68
N ALA A 24 -4.48 11.01 1.60
CA ALA A 24 -5.61 11.73 2.18
C ALA A 24 -6.95 11.28 1.57
N TYR A 25 -6.99 11.05 0.26
CA TYR A 25 -8.16 10.48 -0.41
C TYR A 25 -8.56 9.12 0.19
N GLU A 26 -7.61 8.20 0.35
CA GLU A 26 -7.92 6.86 0.92
C GLU A 26 -8.41 6.96 2.37
N VAL A 27 -7.85 7.87 3.16
CA VAL A 27 -8.25 8.09 4.55
C VAL A 27 -9.67 8.67 4.64
N LEU A 28 -10.00 9.66 3.81
CA LEU A 28 -11.29 10.35 3.85
C LEU A 28 -12.42 9.51 3.26
N THR A 29 -12.14 8.70 2.24
CA THR A 29 -13.15 7.93 1.51
C THR A 29 -13.21 6.46 1.92
N GLY A 30 -12.18 5.95 2.60
CA GLY A 30 -12.02 4.52 2.88
C GLY A 30 -11.82 3.67 1.62
N THR A 31 -11.64 4.28 0.44
CA THR A 31 -11.53 3.59 -0.85
C THR A 31 -10.10 3.64 -1.35
N GLY A 32 -9.57 2.50 -1.78
CA GLY A 32 -8.20 2.41 -2.31
C GLY A 32 -8.04 3.13 -3.65
N HIS A 33 -6.98 3.93 -3.80
CA HIS A 33 -6.66 4.63 -5.03
C HIS A 33 -5.89 3.71 -5.99
N PRO A 34 -6.30 3.57 -7.27
CA PRO A 34 -5.66 2.63 -8.21
C PRO A 34 -4.14 2.84 -8.40
N LEU A 35 -3.66 4.08 -8.32
CA LEU A 35 -2.23 4.39 -8.42
C LEU A 35 -1.36 3.83 -7.28
N LEU A 36 -1.97 3.47 -6.14
CA LEU A 36 -1.25 2.91 -4.99
C LEU A 36 -1.28 1.38 -4.97
N GLU A 37 -2.03 0.73 -5.86
CA GLU A 37 -2.29 -0.70 -5.82
C GLU A 37 -1.01 -1.54 -5.90
N ASP A 38 -0.10 -1.21 -6.81
CA ASP A 38 1.16 -1.93 -6.97
C ASP A 38 2.15 -1.70 -5.82
N PHE A 39 1.91 -0.70 -4.97
CA PHE A 39 2.75 -0.34 -3.83
C PHE A 39 2.23 -0.90 -2.51
N ARG A 40 1.08 -1.58 -2.52
CA ARG A 40 0.49 -2.20 -1.35
C ARG A 40 1.32 -3.37 -0.83
N PRO A 41 1.56 -3.48 0.50
CA PRO A 41 2.28 -4.62 1.09
C PRO A 41 1.67 -5.98 0.76
N GLU A 42 0.35 -6.03 0.57
CA GLU A 42 -0.44 -7.22 0.26
C GLU A 42 0.08 -7.97 -0.98
N ARG A 43 0.78 -7.29 -1.90
CA ARG A 43 1.42 -7.92 -3.07
C ARG A 43 2.41 -9.03 -2.70
N PHE A 44 2.97 -9.00 -1.49
CA PHE A 44 3.91 -10.01 -1.01
C PHE A 44 3.23 -11.19 -0.31
N THR A 45 1.96 -11.08 0.08
CA THR A 45 1.24 -12.14 0.79
C THR A 45 1.02 -13.39 -0.06
N ARG A 46 0.98 -13.25 -1.39
CA ARG A 46 0.78 -14.37 -2.33
C ARG A 46 1.99 -15.30 -2.49
N ARG A 47 3.18 -14.94 -1.98
CA ARG A 47 4.39 -15.80 -2.08
C ARG A 47 4.57 -16.82 -0.95
N GLY A 48 3.76 -16.77 0.12
CA GLY A 48 3.93 -17.64 1.30
C GLY A 48 3.37 -19.06 1.19
N ASN A 49 2.54 -19.38 0.18
CA ASN A 49 1.85 -20.67 0.10
C ASN A 49 2.49 -21.72 -0.83
N ARG A 50 3.65 -21.45 -1.45
CA ARG A 50 4.31 -22.42 -2.35
C ARG A 50 5.46 -23.22 -1.71
N GLU A 51 5.68 -23.07 -0.41
CA GLU A 51 6.76 -23.76 0.30
C GLU A 51 6.26 -24.91 1.18
N THR A 52 4.95 -25.00 1.44
CA THR A 52 4.34 -26.02 2.30
C THR A 52 3.93 -27.32 1.60
N GLU A 53 4.07 -27.41 0.27
CA GLU A 53 3.76 -28.63 -0.50
C GLU A 53 5.02 -29.39 -0.98
N ARG A 54 6.20 -29.02 -0.47
CA ARG A 54 7.49 -29.63 -0.85
C ARG A 54 8.30 -30.20 0.32
N SER A 55 7.64 -30.62 1.40
CA SER A 55 8.28 -31.41 2.47
C SER A 55 7.38 -32.52 2.99
#